data_AF-Q7MSJ9-F1
#
_entry.id   AF-Q7MSJ9-F1
#
_cell.length_a   1.000
_cell.length_b   1.000
_cell.length_c   1.000
_cell.angle_alpha   90.00
_cell.angle_beta   90.00
_cell.angle_gamma   90.00
#
_symmetry.space_group_name_H-M   'P 1'
#
loop_
_entity.id
_entity.type
_entity.pdbx_description
1 polymer ?
#
loop_
_entity_poly.entity_id
_entity_poly.type
_entity_poly.pdbx_seq_one_letter_code
_entity_poly.pdbx_strand_id
1 'polypeptide(L)'
;MGRYLFGPILSRRFGLSLGIDLSPGAKQCNFDCLYCELEGKKATDSMGEVAKVEEILEELREALPRYKPDVITVTANGEPTLYPALLPLIRGINALPHSAKTLILSNGSRFGEPEVQEALLEFDMVKFSLDAVSARAFKRVDRAHDSLSISQIIQGIKGFRSRYRGDLIAEVLFVKGVNDSPEEARAIARVLKEIAPSRVDLSTIDRPPAYKVEGVSPQKLEELASAFEGLNLFIAKRQSEEGSLRQRFSKEEILNTLKKRPWSQEDVERLLEEESKLLWQELLDEGKIERQEAGGVIFFRAR
;
A
#
# COMPACT_ATOMS: atom_id res chain seq x y z
N MET A 1 12.53 -15.99 -5.27
CA MET A 1 12.34 -14.83 -4.37
C MET A 1 12.14 -15.36 -2.97
N GLY A 2 12.65 -14.69 -1.94
CA GLY A 2 12.62 -15.20 -0.57
C GLY A 2 11.34 -14.85 0.20
N ARG A 3 11.43 -14.86 1.53
CA ARG A 3 10.32 -14.70 2.47
C ARG A 3 9.79 -13.26 2.50
N TYR A 4 10.66 -12.27 2.35
CA TYR A 4 10.35 -10.86 2.60
C TYR A 4 9.98 -10.10 1.33
N LEU A 5 10.36 -10.60 0.16
CA LEU A 5 10.09 -9.95 -1.11
C LEU A 5 8.84 -10.50 -1.83
N PHE A 6 8.13 -9.62 -2.53
CA PHE A 6 7.01 -10.00 -3.39
C PHE A 6 6.90 -9.09 -4.63
N GLY A 7 6.20 -9.57 -5.66
CA GLY A 7 6.17 -8.92 -6.97
C GLY A 7 7.33 -9.33 -7.89
N PRO A 8 7.76 -8.46 -8.82
CA PRO A 8 7.38 -7.06 -8.95
C PRO A 8 5.90 -6.89 -9.32
N ILE A 9 5.33 -5.74 -8.98
CA ILE A 9 3.95 -5.36 -9.28
C ILE A 9 3.98 -4.16 -10.22
N LEU A 10 3.17 -4.20 -11.26
CA LEU A 10 2.98 -3.05 -12.13
C LEU A 10 2.10 -2.01 -11.43
N SER A 11 2.73 -0.97 -10.88
CA SER A 11 2.01 0.12 -10.23
C SER A 11 1.56 1.13 -11.27
N ARG A 12 0.24 1.39 -11.30
CA ARG A 12 -0.40 2.50 -12.05
C ARG A 12 0.14 3.90 -11.73
N ARG A 13 0.98 4.03 -10.70
CA ARG A 13 1.42 5.32 -10.12
C ARG A 13 2.92 5.46 -10.00
N PHE A 14 3.64 4.35 -9.96
CA PHE A 14 5.03 4.29 -9.52
C PHE A 14 5.91 3.41 -10.42
N GLY A 15 5.38 2.88 -11.52
CA GLY A 15 6.12 1.98 -12.40
C GLY A 15 6.24 0.56 -11.83
N LEU A 16 7.28 -0.16 -12.23
CA LEU A 16 7.54 -1.52 -11.79
C LEU A 16 8.06 -1.53 -10.35
N SER A 17 7.24 -1.99 -9.41
CA SER A 17 7.52 -1.95 -7.97
C SER A 17 7.90 -3.32 -7.42
N LEU A 18 9.07 -3.47 -6.82
CA LEU A 18 9.43 -4.63 -6.01
C LEU A 18 9.04 -4.37 -4.55
N GLY A 19 8.21 -5.22 -3.96
CA GLY A 19 7.70 -5.05 -2.61
C GLY A 19 8.57 -5.73 -1.55
N ILE A 20 8.77 -5.06 -0.42
CA ILE A 20 9.32 -5.62 0.82
C ILE A 20 8.19 -5.68 1.85
N ASP A 21 7.91 -6.87 2.37
CA ASP A 21 6.97 -7.10 3.45
C ASP A 21 7.73 -7.31 4.77
N LEU A 22 7.61 -6.35 5.69
CA LEU A 22 8.27 -6.41 7.00
C LEU A 22 7.59 -7.34 8.01
N SER A 23 6.45 -7.94 7.65
CA SER A 23 5.67 -8.81 8.52
C SER A 23 5.14 -10.05 7.79
N PRO A 24 5.99 -10.86 7.13
CA PRO A 24 5.54 -11.94 6.25
C PRO A 24 4.87 -13.11 6.98
N GLY A 25 5.12 -13.27 8.29
CA GLY A 25 4.57 -14.37 9.10
C GLY A 25 3.16 -14.13 9.61
N ALA A 26 2.74 -12.87 9.80
CA ALA A 26 1.43 -12.53 10.32
C ALA A 26 1.05 -11.07 10.01
N LYS A 27 -0.25 -10.76 9.97
CA LYS A 27 -0.69 -9.36 9.96
C LYS A 27 -0.37 -8.69 11.31
N GLN A 28 0.44 -7.62 11.32
CA GLN A 28 0.81 -6.85 12.52
C GLN A 28 0.59 -5.37 12.22
N CYS A 29 -0.60 -4.88 12.56
CA CYS A 29 -1.06 -3.54 12.20
C CYS A 29 -1.76 -2.90 13.40
N ASN A 30 -1.56 -1.61 13.58
CA ASN A 30 -2.32 -0.83 14.55
C ASN A 30 -3.66 -0.32 13.99
N PHE A 31 -3.99 -0.67 12.74
CA PHE A 31 -5.26 -0.44 12.07
C PHE A 31 -5.89 -1.77 11.62
N ASP A 32 -7.22 -1.78 11.44
CA ASP A 32 -7.98 -2.91 10.89
C ASP A 32 -8.96 -2.41 9.81
N CYS A 33 -8.42 -1.69 8.83
CA CYS A 33 -9.20 -0.95 7.84
C CYS A 33 -10.23 -1.85 7.12
N LEU A 34 -11.44 -1.34 6.93
CA LEU A 34 -12.53 -2.06 6.26
C LEU A 34 -12.19 -2.44 4.81
N TYR A 35 -11.38 -1.61 4.13
CA TYR A 35 -11.00 -1.81 2.74
C TYR A 35 -9.72 -2.63 2.58
N CYS A 36 -9.11 -3.12 3.67
CA CYS A 36 -7.83 -3.82 3.62
C CYS A 36 -7.95 -5.12 2.77
N GLU A 37 -6.98 -5.34 1.89
CA GLU A 37 -6.90 -6.55 1.04
C GLU A 37 -6.39 -7.77 1.82
N LEU A 38 -5.73 -7.53 2.95
CA LEU A 38 -5.26 -8.57 3.88
C LEU A 38 -6.40 -9.01 4.80
N GLU A 39 -6.31 -10.24 5.29
CA GLU A 39 -7.27 -10.80 6.25
C GLU A 39 -7.57 -9.86 7.43
N GLY A 40 -8.82 -9.88 7.90
CA GLY A 40 -9.24 -9.09 9.05
C GLY A 40 -8.50 -9.51 10.32
N LYS A 41 -7.96 -8.56 11.08
CA LYS A 41 -7.26 -8.85 12.33
C LYS A 41 -7.34 -7.67 13.28
N LYS A 42 -7.63 -7.95 14.55
CA LYS A 42 -7.65 -6.92 15.60
C LYS A 42 -6.34 -6.14 15.61
N ALA A 43 -6.47 -4.81 15.68
CA ALA A 43 -5.34 -3.91 15.76
C ALA A 43 -4.44 -4.21 16.96
N THR A 44 -3.12 -4.10 16.76
CA THR A 44 -2.04 -4.27 17.73
C THR A 44 -1.09 -3.08 17.66
N ASP A 45 -0.49 -2.70 18.78
CA ASP A 45 0.39 -1.53 18.87
C ASP A 45 1.88 -1.84 18.60
N SER A 46 2.22 -3.10 18.33
CA SER A 46 3.59 -3.56 18.17
C SER A 46 3.70 -4.81 17.29
N MET A 47 4.91 -5.04 16.75
CA MET A 47 5.29 -6.29 16.07
C MET A 47 5.94 -7.25 17.09
N GLY A 48 5.35 -8.43 17.25
CA GLY A 48 5.93 -9.54 18.00
C GLY A 48 6.90 -10.39 17.17
N GLU A 49 6.65 -10.53 15.87
CA GLU A 49 7.60 -11.14 14.93
C GLU A 49 8.30 -10.04 14.14
N VAL A 50 9.62 -9.97 14.26
CA VAL A 50 10.44 -8.91 13.65
C VAL A 50 11.43 -9.55 12.68
N ALA A 51 11.30 -9.23 11.40
CA ALA A 51 12.23 -9.64 10.35
C ALA A 51 13.66 -9.12 10.65
N LYS A 52 14.70 -9.89 10.33
CA LYS A 52 16.08 -9.39 10.44
C LYS A 52 16.43 -8.53 9.23
N VAL A 53 17.10 -7.41 9.48
CA VAL A 53 17.51 -6.48 8.43
C VAL A 53 18.43 -7.18 7.42
N GLU A 54 19.36 -7.98 7.90
CA GLU A 54 20.36 -8.67 7.08
C GLU A 54 19.71 -9.66 6.10
N GLU A 55 18.68 -10.38 6.55
CA GLU A 55 17.94 -11.33 5.71
C GLU A 55 17.15 -10.60 4.60
N ILE A 56 16.55 -9.44 4.90
CA ILE A 56 15.85 -8.62 3.90
C ILE A 56 16.85 -8.07 2.86
N LEU A 57 17.99 -7.53 3.31
CA LEU A 57 19.00 -6.95 2.44
C LEU A 57 19.67 -7.99 1.55
N GLU A 58 19.84 -9.22 2.05
CA GLU A 58 20.33 -10.36 1.27
C GLU A 58 19.37 -10.72 0.14
N GLU A 59 18.08 -10.91 0.43
CA GLU A 59 17.08 -11.18 -0.60
C GLU A 59 17.02 -10.04 -1.63
N LEU A 60 17.08 -8.79 -1.18
CA LEU A 60 17.02 -7.62 -2.05
C LEU A 60 18.23 -7.55 -2.98
N ARG A 61 19.44 -7.78 -2.46
CA ARG A 61 20.69 -7.82 -3.24
C ARG A 61 20.64 -8.83 -4.38
N GLU A 62 20.00 -9.99 -4.16
CA GLU A 62 19.84 -11.01 -5.21
C GLU A 62 18.73 -10.65 -6.21
N ALA A 63 17.64 -10.03 -5.75
CA ALA A 63 16.47 -9.71 -6.55
C ALA A 63 16.69 -8.52 -7.49
N LEU A 64 17.47 -7.51 -7.07
CA LEU A 64 17.64 -6.24 -7.80
C LEU A 64 18.19 -6.42 -9.23
N PRO A 65 19.27 -7.20 -9.49
CA PRO A 65 19.78 -7.40 -10.85
C PRO A 65 18.80 -8.13 -11.76
N ARG A 66 17.94 -9.01 -11.20
CA ARG A 66 16.94 -9.79 -11.92
C ARG A 66 15.75 -8.94 -12.34
N TYR A 67 15.13 -8.25 -11.39
CA TYR A 67 13.85 -7.57 -11.63
C TYR A 67 14.00 -6.13 -12.10
N LYS A 68 15.11 -5.46 -11.78
CA LYS A 68 15.40 -4.07 -12.15
C LYS A 68 14.19 -3.13 -11.93
N PRO A 69 13.66 -3.07 -10.69
CA PRO A 69 12.46 -2.29 -10.43
C PRO A 69 12.71 -0.79 -10.59
N ASP A 70 11.67 -0.05 -10.95
CA ASP A 70 11.68 1.43 -10.86
C ASP A 70 11.60 1.88 -9.41
N VAL A 71 10.90 1.12 -8.56
CA VAL A 71 10.65 1.44 -7.16
C VAL A 71 10.80 0.22 -6.25
N ILE A 72 11.48 0.40 -5.12
CA ILE A 72 11.50 -0.53 -3.99
C ILE A 72 10.48 -0.03 -2.98
N THR A 73 9.40 -0.77 -2.77
CA THR A 73 8.31 -0.38 -1.89
C THR A 73 8.36 -1.15 -0.57
N VAL A 74 8.66 -0.45 0.53
CA VAL A 74 8.55 -0.97 1.89
C VAL A 74 7.09 -0.91 2.34
N THR A 75 6.57 -2.07 2.72
CA THR A 75 5.24 -2.25 3.27
C THR A 75 5.28 -3.37 4.34
N ALA A 76 4.13 -3.80 4.82
CA ALA A 76 4.03 -4.97 5.67
C ALA A 76 2.68 -5.67 5.43
N ASN A 77 2.55 -6.94 5.82
CA ASN A 77 1.26 -7.41 6.28
C ASN A 77 0.92 -6.64 7.57
N GLY A 78 0.36 -5.44 7.42
CA GLY A 78 0.10 -4.52 8.51
C GLY A 78 0.81 -3.18 8.33
N GLU A 79 1.29 -2.57 9.41
CA GLU A 79 1.83 -1.21 9.38
C GLU A 79 3.37 -1.24 9.43
N PRO A 80 4.09 -0.88 8.35
CA PRO A 80 5.54 -1.00 8.30
C PRO A 80 6.26 -0.10 9.30
N THR A 81 5.67 1.03 9.71
CA THR A 81 6.30 1.89 10.72
C THR A 81 6.33 1.25 12.11
N LEU A 82 5.60 0.15 12.37
CA LEU A 82 5.75 -0.64 13.61
C LEU A 82 7.05 -1.46 13.64
N TYR A 83 7.76 -1.58 12.51
CA TYR A 83 9.02 -2.33 12.45
C TYR A 83 10.14 -1.58 13.20
N PRO A 84 10.71 -2.16 14.27
CA PRO A 84 11.62 -1.44 15.16
C PRO A 84 12.98 -1.10 14.53
N ALA A 85 13.36 -1.79 13.44
CA ALA A 85 14.63 -1.57 12.76
C ALA A 85 14.47 -0.85 11.41
N LEU A 86 13.44 -0.01 11.27
CA LEU A 86 13.14 0.69 10.01
C LEU A 86 14.31 1.59 9.54
N LEU A 87 14.93 2.33 10.47
CA LEU A 87 16.07 3.21 10.14
C LEU A 87 17.31 2.42 9.66
N PRO A 88 17.79 1.39 10.37
CA PRO A 88 18.83 0.50 9.85
C PRO A 88 18.48 -0.11 8.49
N LEU A 89 17.22 -0.52 8.30
CA LEU A 89 16.79 -1.13 7.04
C LEU A 89 16.89 -0.17 5.86
N ILE A 90 16.28 1.02 5.94
CA ILE A 90 16.29 1.96 4.81
C ILE A 90 17.71 2.42 4.47
N ARG A 91 18.57 2.63 5.47
CA ARG A 91 19.99 2.91 5.25
C ARG A 91 20.71 1.75 4.55
N GLY A 92 20.40 0.53 4.94
CA GLY A 92 20.91 -0.67 4.27
C GLY A 92 20.45 -0.78 2.82
N ILE A 93 19.18 -0.49 2.53
CA ILE A 93 18.62 -0.47 1.17
C ILE A 93 19.37 0.57 0.33
N ASN A 94 19.45 1.82 0.81
CA ASN A 94 20.12 2.92 0.09
C ASN A 94 21.62 2.69 -0.15
N ALA A 95 22.26 1.80 0.61
CA ALA A 95 23.66 1.43 0.42
C ALA A 95 23.88 0.34 -0.64
N LEU A 96 22.82 -0.36 -1.09
CA LEU A 96 22.92 -1.37 -2.15
C LEU A 96 23.06 -0.71 -3.53
N PRO A 97 23.77 -1.32 -4.48
CA PRO A 97 23.90 -0.79 -5.84
C PRO A 97 22.59 -0.98 -6.64
N HIS A 98 21.76 0.06 -6.73
CA HIS A 98 20.57 0.10 -7.58
C HIS A 98 20.25 1.53 -8.06
N SER A 99 19.33 1.65 -9.03
CA SER A 99 18.78 2.93 -9.51
C SER A 99 17.34 3.19 -9.08
N ALA A 100 16.70 2.21 -8.45
CA ALA A 100 15.29 2.29 -8.03
C ALA A 100 15.09 3.37 -6.96
N LYS A 101 13.92 4.02 -6.97
CA LYS A 101 13.47 4.91 -5.90
C LYS A 101 12.93 4.13 -4.71
N THR A 102 13.11 4.63 -3.50
CA THR A 102 12.52 4.02 -2.29
C THR A 102 11.17 4.63 -1.95
N LEU A 103 10.19 3.79 -1.65
CA LEU A 103 8.84 4.19 -1.26
C LEU A 103 8.44 3.45 0.02
N ILE A 104 7.77 4.13 0.94
CA ILE A 104 7.04 3.48 2.04
C ILE A 104 5.55 3.78 1.96
N LEU A 105 4.72 2.75 2.20
CA LEU A 105 3.27 2.86 2.32
C LEU A 105 2.87 2.72 3.79
N SER A 106 2.32 3.76 4.40
CA SER A 106 1.98 3.78 5.83
C SER A 106 0.58 4.31 6.07
N ASN A 107 -0.03 3.95 7.19
CA ASN A 107 -1.25 4.59 7.69
C ASN A 107 -1.00 5.93 8.40
N GLY A 108 0.26 6.37 8.48
CA GLY A 108 0.65 7.68 9.03
C GLY A 108 0.63 7.79 10.55
N SER A 109 0.16 6.75 11.26
CA SER A 109 -0.10 6.82 12.71
C SER A 109 1.11 7.12 13.58
N ARG A 110 2.31 6.67 13.16
CA ARG A 110 3.56 6.87 13.89
C ARG A 110 4.39 8.05 13.38
N PHE A 111 3.87 8.87 12.47
CA PHE A 111 4.63 10.00 11.92
C PHE A 111 4.96 11.06 12.96
N GLY A 112 4.33 11.06 14.13
CA GLY A 112 4.67 11.96 15.23
C GLY A 112 5.89 11.53 16.05
N GLU A 113 6.40 10.31 15.86
CA GLU A 113 7.45 9.73 16.68
C GLU A 113 8.84 10.06 16.10
N PRO A 114 9.76 10.68 16.88
CA PRO A 114 11.05 11.13 16.37
C PRO A 114 11.87 10.06 15.66
N GLU A 115 11.92 8.85 16.22
CA GLU A 115 12.67 7.71 15.69
C GLU A 115 12.10 7.20 14.36
N VAL A 116 10.76 7.24 14.19
CA VAL A 116 10.12 6.88 12.93
C VAL A 116 10.37 7.98 11.90
N GLN A 117 10.27 9.26 12.30
CA GLN A 117 10.60 10.37 11.40
C GLN A 117 12.03 10.28 10.87
N GLU A 118 13.01 9.91 11.70
CA GLU A 118 14.39 9.71 11.25
C GLU A 118 14.49 8.68 10.12
N ALA A 119 13.77 7.56 10.22
CA ALA A 119 13.73 6.56 9.15
C ALA A 119 13.02 7.09 7.90
N LEU A 120 11.86 7.74 8.08
CA LEU A 120 11.06 8.26 6.96
C LEU A 120 11.79 9.34 6.15
N LEU A 121 12.69 10.10 6.78
CA LEU A 121 13.51 11.11 6.11
C LEU A 121 14.50 10.52 5.08
N GLU A 122 14.82 9.23 5.17
CA GLU A 122 15.77 8.53 4.30
C GLU A 122 15.10 7.93 3.04
N PHE A 123 13.77 7.98 2.94
CA PHE A 123 13.01 7.53 1.76
C PHE A 123 12.93 8.62 0.70
N ASP A 124 12.94 8.24 -0.59
CA ASP A 124 12.66 9.16 -1.69
C ASP A 124 11.19 9.60 -1.71
N MET A 125 10.29 8.66 -1.40
CA MET A 125 8.85 8.85 -1.39
C MET A 125 8.23 8.27 -0.11
N VAL A 126 7.33 9.04 0.51
CA VAL A 126 6.54 8.61 1.65
C VAL A 126 5.08 8.78 1.30
N LYS A 127 4.33 7.68 1.37
CA LYS A 127 2.89 7.69 1.11
C LYS A 127 2.13 7.31 2.36
N PHE A 128 1.15 8.15 2.74
CA PHE A 128 0.35 7.96 3.94
C PHE A 128 -1.16 7.97 3.64
N SER A 129 -1.94 7.19 4.38
CA SER A 129 -3.41 7.22 4.31
C SER A 129 -4.02 8.27 5.25
N LEU A 130 -5.04 8.97 4.78
CA LEU A 130 -5.89 9.87 5.59
C LEU A 130 -7.35 9.75 5.14
N ASP A 131 -7.98 8.63 5.48
CA ASP A 131 -9.32 8.27 5.01
C ASP A 131 -10.45 8.91 5.84
N ALA A 132 -10.11 9.48 6.99
CA ALA A 132 -11.02 10.16 7.87
C ALA A 132 -10.28 11.24 8.69
N VAL A 133 -11.00 12.28 9.08
CA VAL A 133 -10.54 13.29 10.05
C VAL A 133 -11.48 13.42 11.23
N SER A 134 -12.75 12.99 11.10
CA SER A 134 -13.66 12.87 12.23
C SER A 134 -13.42 11.56 12.99
N ALA A 135 -13.47 11.62 14.33
CA ALA A 135 -13.29 10.42 15.17
C ALA A 135 -14.32 9.33 14.86
N ARG A 136 -15.55 9.71 14.47
CA ARG A 136 -16.59 8.76 14.06
C ARG A 136 -16.23 8.04 12.76
N ALA A 137 -15.79 8.76 11.73
CA ALA A 137 -15.38 8.13 10.47
C ALA A 137 -14.13 7.27 10.68
N PHE A 138 -13.12 7.79 11.39
CA PHE A 138 -11.87 7.10 11.71
C PHE A 138 -12.11 5.74 12.41
N LYS A 139 -12.96 5.73 13.45
CA LYS A 139 -13.32 4.49 14.15
C LYS A 139 -14.04 3.47 13.25
N ARG A 140 -14.78 3.94 12.24
CA ARG A 140 -15.55 3.08 11.32
C ARG A 140 -14.69 2.54 10.19
N VAL A 141 -13.93 3.39 9.50
CA VAL A 141 -13.18 3.02 8.29
C VAL A 141 -11.84 2.37 8.62
N ASP A 142 -11.05 2.98 9.51
CA ASP A 142 -9.68 2.55 9.82
C ASP A 142 -9.62 1.54 10.97
N ARG A 143 -10.61 1.58 11.88
CA ARG A 143 -10.74 0.69 13.04
C ARG A 143 -9.40 0.58 13.81
N ALA A 144 -8.78 1.74 14.00
CA ALA A 144 -7.49 1.89 14.66
C ALA A 144 -7.51 1.39 16.11
N HIS A 145 -6.33 1.02 16.62
CA HIS A 145 -6.11 0.68 18.02
C HIS A 145 -6.59 1.81 18.94
N ASP A 146 -7.17 1.47 20.09
CA ASP A 146 -7.82 2.45 21.00
C ASP A 146 -6.84 3.49 21.58
N SER A 147 -5.53 3.24 21.52
CA SER A 147 -4.51 4.21 21.92
C SER A 147 -4.30 5.35 20.91
N LEU A 148 -4.88 5.26 19.70
CA LEU A 148 -4.64 6.20 18.62
C LEU A 148 -5.78 7.22 18.50
N SER A 149 -5.40 8.49 18.37
CA SER A 149 -6.32 9.58 18.06
C SER A 149 -6.03 10.16 16.69
N ILE A 150 -7.07 10.30 15.86
CA ILE A 150 -6.93 10.94 14.55
C ILE A 150 -6.36 12.36 14.63
N SER A 151 -6.68 13.11 15.69
CA SER A 151 -6.13 14.47 15.87
C SER A 151 -4.61 14.44 16.09
N GLN A 152 -4.09 13.47 16.85
CA GLN A 152 -2.65 13.32 17.08
C GLN A 152 -1.93 12.85 15.83
N ILE A 153 -2.52 11.92 15.08
CA ILE A 153 -1.99 11.44 13.79
C ILE A 153 -1.83 12.61 12.82
N ILE A 154 -2.85 13.45 12.67
CA ILE A 154 -2.79 14.65 11.81
C ILE A 154 -1.66 15.60 12.25
N GLN A 155 -1.50 15.84 13.56
CA GLN A 155 -0.41 16.68 14.05
C GLN A 155 0.97 16.05 13.79
N GLY A 156 1.10 14.73 13.95
CA GLY A 156 2.32 13.99 13.62
C GLY A 156 2.70 14.14 12.15
N ILE A 157 1.74 13.97 11.24
CA ILE A 157 1.94 14.13 9.79
C ILE A 157 2.36 15.57 9.44
N LYS A 158 1.70 16.58 10.02
CA LYS A 158 2.09 18.00 9.85
C LYS A 158 3.51 18.27 10.34
N GLY A 159 3.85 17.76 11.53
CA GLY A 159 5.19 17.84 12.10
C GLY A 159 6.23 17.20 11.19
N PHE A 160 5.97 15.98 10.71
CA PHE A 160 6.84 15.28 9.77
C PHE A 160 7.05 16.06 8.47
N ARG A 161 5.97 16.57 7.85
CA ARG A 161 6.07 17.37 6.62
C ARG A 161 7.01 18.57 6.76
N SER A 162 7.00 19.24 7.92
CA SER A 162 7.87 20.39 8.14
C SER A 162 9.36 20.06 7.98
N ARG A 163 9.74 18.79 8.21
CA ARG A 163 11.10 18.26 8.09
C ARG A 163 11.35 17.57 6.73
N TYR A 164 10.37 16.82 6.22
CA TYR A 164 10.53 16.02 5.01
C TYR A 164 10.46 16.87 3.74
N ARG A 165 11.41 16.63 2.83
CA ARG A 165 11.56 17.37 1.57
C ARG A 165 11.35 16.52 0.32
N GLY A 166 11.25 15.20 0.48
CA GLY A 166 10.90 14.29 -0.61
C GLY A 166 9.41 14.35 -0.97
N ASP A 167 8.99 13.41 -1.80
CA ASP A 167 7.63 13.32 -2.29
C ASP A 167 6.72 12.74 -1.21
N LEU A 168 5.94 13.61 -0.56
CA LEU A 168 4.93 13.23 0.40
C LEU A 168 3.57 13.09 -0.31
N ILE A 169 3.05 11.88 -0.37
CA ILE A 169 1.82 11.57 -1.09
C ILE A 169 0.74 11.19 -0.08
N ALA A 170 -0.40 11.86 -0.13
CA ALA A 170 -1.57 11.46 0.65
C ALA A 170 -2.43 10.48 -0.16
N GLU A 171 -2.98 9.46 0.48
CA GLU A 171 -4.04 8.60 -0.06
C GLU A 171 -5.34 8.84 0.71
N VAL A 172 -6.44 8.96 -0.04
CA VAL A 172 -7.79 8.96 0.52
C VAL A 172 -8.60 7.92 -0.24
N LEU A 173 -9.11 6.93 0.47
CA LEU A 173 -9.97 5.87 -0.04
C LEU A 173 -11.38 6.01 0.54
N PHE A 174 -12.36 6.20 -0.36
CA PHE A 174 -13.77 6.31 0.02
C PHE A 174 -14.48 4.95 -0.01
N VAL A 175 -15.12 4.60 1.10
CA VAL A 175 -15.96 3.42 1.29
C VAL A 175 -17.42 3.86 1.41
N LYS A 176 -18.28 3.23 0.60
CA LYS A 176 -19.69 3.59 0.46
C LYS A 176 -20.43 3.52 1.79
N GLY A 177 -21.10 4.60 2.16
CA GLY A 177 -21.85 4.73 3.42
C GLY A 177 -21.00 4.81 4.69
N VAL A 178 -19.67 4.91 4.57
CA VAL A 178 -18.75 4.92 5.72
C VAL A 178 -18.11 6.29 5.92
N ASN A 179 -17.31 6.74 4.95
CA ASN A 179 -16.58 8.02 4.97
C ASN A 179 -16.84 8.88 3.70
N ASP A 180 -17.84 8.52 2.90
CA ASP A 180 -18.18 9.13 1.60
C ASP A 180 -19.15 10.33 1.70
N SER A 181 -19.22 11.00 2.85
CA SER A 181 -20.03 12.21 2.98
C SER A 181 -19.30 13.43 2.43
N PRO A 182 -20.01 14.39 1.79
CA PRO A 182 -19.41 15.64 1.34
C PRO A 182 -18.75 16.44 2.48
N GLU A 183 -19.28 16.36 3.69
CA GLU A 183 -18.74 17.03 4.89
C GLU A 183 -17.37 16.46 5.28
N GLU A 184 -17.24 15.13 5.29
CA GLU A 184 -15.99 14.46 5.61
C GLU A 184 -14.95 14.73 4.52
N ALA A 185 -15.32 14.64 3.23
CA ALA A 185 -14.44 14.97 2.12
C ALA A 185 -13.90 16.41 2.20
N ARG A 186 -14.76 17.40 2.48
CA ARG A 186 -14.32 18.80 2.71
C ARG A 186 -13.43 18.94 3.93
N ALA A 187 -13.64 18.14 4.97
CA ALA A 187 -12.81 18.17 6.17
C ALA A 187 -11.41 17.57 5.90
N ILE A 188 -11.33 16.42 5.22
CA ILE A 188 -10.07 15.82 4.76
C ILE A 188 -9.31 16.81 3.86
N ALA A 189 -9.98 17.40 2.86
CA ALA A 189 -9.37 18.35 1.94
C ALA A 189 -8.76 19.56 2.65
N ARG A 190 -9.44 20.11 3.67
CA ARG A 190 -8.88 21.21 4.50
C ARG A 190 -7.60 20.80 5.21
N VAL A 191 -7.59 19.61 5.84
CA VAL A 191 -6.41 19.09 6.52
C VAL A 191 -5.26 18.84 5.53
N LEU A 192 -5.54 18.29 4.35
CA LEU A 192 -4.52 18.07 3.33
C LEU A 192 -3.97 19.38 2.73
N LYS A 193 -4.77 20.46 2.66
CA LYS A 193 -4.26 21.79 2.30
C LYS A 193 -3.26 22.32 3.32
N GLU A 194 -3.50 22.06 4.61
CA GLU A 194 -2.57 22.43 5.69
C GLU A 194 -1.31 21.56 5.70
N ILE A 195 -1.43 20.27 5.35
CA ILE A 195 -0.28 19.36 5.21
C ILE A 195 0.51 19.67 3.92
N ALA A 196 -0.13 20.15 2.85
CA ALA A 196 0.52 20.41 1.56
C ALA A 196 1.38 19.23 1.02
N PRO A 197 0.79 18.04 0.82
CA PRO A 197 1.46 16.93 0.14
C PRO A 197 1.79 17.28 -1.32
N SER A 198 2.76 16.62 -1.94
CA SER A 198 3.08 16.81 -3.36
C SER A 198 1.97 16.30 -4.28
N ARG A 199 1.21 15.30 -3.82
CA ARG A 199 0.08 14.70 -4.55
C ARG A 199 -0.95 14.12 -3.57
N VAL A 200 -2.21 14.13 -3.95
CA VAL A 200 -3.30 13.42 -3.27
C VAL A 200 -3.88 12.38 -4.22
N ASP A 201 -3.77 11.12 -3.83
CA ASP A 201 -4.35 9.98 -4.53
C ASP A 201 -5.76 9.75 -3.99
N LEU A 202 -6.79 10.03 -4.79
CA LEU A 202 -8.18 9.71 -4.47
C LEU A 202 -8.59 8.39 -5.09
N SER A 203 -9.19 7.52 -4.29
CA SER A 203 -9.59 6.19 -4.74
C SER A 203 -10.84 5.69 -4.02
N THR A 204 -11.32 4.53 -4.49
CA THR A 204 -12.40 3.75 -3.90
C THR A 204 -11.95 2.28 -3.91
N ILE A 205 -12.74 1.38 -3.33
CA ILE A 205 -12.46 -0.06 -3.34
C ILE A 205 -12.38 -0.55 -4.78
N ASP A 206 -11.16 -0.82 -5.23
CA ASP A 206 -10.85 -1.32 -6.57
C ASP A 206 -10.61 -2.83 -6.57
N ARG A 207 -10.17 -3.36 -5.43
CA ARG A 207 -9.79 -4.77 -5.27
C ARG A 207 -10.51 -5.38 -4.08
N PRO A 208 -10.73 -6.71 -4.09
CA PRO A 208 -11.55 -7.33 -3.07
C PRO A 208 -10.97 -7.11 -1.65
N PRO A 209 -11.71 -6.45 -0.75
CA PRO A 209 -11.31 -6.31 0.65
C PRO A 209 -11.66 -7.57 1.46
N ALA A 210 -11.04 -7.73 2.62
CA ALA A 210 -11.34 -8.84 3.53
C ALA A 210 -12.72 -8.72 4.20
N TYR A 211 -13.25 -7.49 4.33
CA TYR A 211 -14.56 -7.22 4.90
C TYR A 211 -15.62 -7.01 3.81
N LYS A 212 -16.88 -7.33 4.12
CA LYS A 212 -18.01 -7.10 3.19
C LYS A 212 -18.38 -5.62 3.14
N VAL A 213 -17.63 -4.86 2.35
CA VAL A 213 -17.86 -3.43 2.08
C VAL A 213 -17.76 -3.15 0.58
N GLU A 214 -18.38 -2.05 0.16
CA GLU A 214 -18.43 -1.63 -1.24
C GLU A 214 -17.72 -0.30 -1.44
N GLY A 215 -17.10 -0.14 -2.60
CA GLY A 215 -16.61 1.16 -3.06
C GLY A 215 -17.76 2.08 -3.45
N VAL A 216 -17.52 3.39 -3.39
CA VAL A 216 -18.38 4.39 -4.05
C VAL A 216 -18.34 4.23 -5.57
N SER A 217 -19.39 4.70 -6.27
CA SER A 217 -19.42 4.70 -7.74
C SER A 217 -18.40 5.68 -8.33
N PRO A 218 -17.99 5.54 -9.60
CA PRO A 218 -17.13 6.50 -10.27
C PRO A 218 -17.67 7.93 -10.23
N GLN A 219 -18.98 8.10 -10.47
CA GLN A 219 -19.64 9.41 -10.39
C GLN A 219 -19.56 9.99 -8.98
N LYS A 220 -19.77 9.15 -7.96
CA LYS A 220 -19.67 9.59 -6.56
C LYS A 220 -18.24 9.96 -6.18
N LEU A 221 -17.24 9.23 -6.66
CA LEU A 221 -15.83 9.56 -6.45
C LEU A 221 -15.47 10.91 -7.09
N GLU A 222 -15.97 11.18 -8.30
CA GLU A 222 -15.80 12.48 -8.97
C GLU A 222 -16.50 13.62 -8.22
N GLU A 223 -17.71 13.39 -7.70
CA GLU A 223 -18.39 14.36 -6.83
C GLU A 223 -17.56 14.69 -5.58
N LEU A 224 -17.01 13.68 -4.90
CA LEU A 224 -16.19 13.87 -3.69
C LEU A 224 -14.85 14.55 -4.02
N ALA A 225 -14.26 14.25 -5.17
CA ALA A 225 -13.02 14.86 -5.63
C ALA A 225 -13.13 16.38 -5.80
N SER A 226 -14.32 16.91 -6.10
CA SER A 226 -14.55 18.37 -6.17
C SER A 226 -14.21 19.10 -4.86
N ALA A 227 -14.31 18.42 -3.70
CA ALA A 227 -13.96 19.01 -2.41
C ALA A 227 -12.44 19.31 -2.27
N PHE A 228 -11.61 18.68 -3.09
CA PHE A 228 -10.15 18.77 -3.04
C PHE A 228 -9.57 19.78 -4.04
N GLU A 229 -10.39 20.69 -4.58
CA GLU A 229 -9.95 21.77 -5.46
C GLU A 229 -8.75 22.54 -4.87
N GLY A 230 -7.72 22.77 -5.71
CA GLY A 230 -6.47 23.43 -5.34
C GLY A 230 -5.36 22.49 -4.83
N LEU A 231 -5.63 21.19 -4.75
CA LEU A 231 -4.61 20.16 -4.49
C LEU A 231 -4.22 19.46 -5.82
N ASN A 232 -3.01 18.92 -5.89
CA ASN A 232 -2.57 18.11 -7.02
C ASN A 232 -3.19 16.70 -6.92
N LEU A 233 -4.28 16.45 -7.65
CA LEU A 233 -5.06 15.22 -7.54
C LEU A 233 -4.66 14.17 -8.57
N PHE A 234 -4.53 12.94 -8.10
CA PHE A 234 -4.59 11.75 -8.93
C PHE A 234 -5.83 10.94 -8.55
N ILE A 235 -6.83 10.91 -9.44
CA ILE A 235 -8.02 10.07 -9.22
C ILE A 235 -7.74 8.72 -9.87
N ALA A 236 -7.69 7.66 -9.07
CA ALA A 236 -7.44 6.32 -9.56
C ALA A 236 -8.60 5.87 -10.48
N LYS A 237 -8.35 5.92 -11.80
CA LYS A 237 -9.22 5.35 -12.82
C LYS A 237 -8.58 4.06 -13.34
N ARG A 238 -9.39 3.04 -13.66
CA ARG A 238 -8.92 1.90 -14.46
C ARG A 238 -8.74 2.41 -15.88
N GLN A 239 -7.52 2.76 -16.24
CA GLN A 239 -7.14 2.99 -17.63
C GLN A 239 -6.33 1.77 -18.08
N SER A 240 -6.64 1.26 -19.27
CA SER A 240 -5.77 0.31 -19.96
C SER A 240 -4.51 1.06 -20.36
N GLU A 241 -3.41 0.81 -19.67
CA GLU A 241 -2.12 1.38 -20.05
C GLU A 241 -1.49 0.55 -21.17
N GLU A 242 -0.86 1.22 -22.12
CA GLU A 242 -0.14 0.58 -23.22
C GLU A 242 1.22 0.04 -22.73
N GLY A 243 1.49 -1.24 -22.96
CA GLY A 243 2.80 -1.89 -22.71
C GLY A 243 2.71 -3.14 -21.83
N SER A 244 3.50 -4.16 -22.18
CA SER A 244 3.71 -5.36 -21.36
C SER A 244 5.12 -5.37 -20.78
N LEU A 245 5.24 -5.40 -19.45
CA LEU A 245 6.51 -5.68 -18.78
C LEU A 245 6.53 -7.17 -18.45
N ARG A 246 7.19 -7.95 -19.29
CA ARG A 246 7.26 -9.41 -19.16
C ARG A 246 8.27 -9.77 -18.09
N GLN A 247 7.83 -10.53 -17.10
CA GLN A 247 8.60 -10.98 -15.95
C GLN A 247 8.35 -12.47 -15.73
N ARG A 248 9.43 -13.19 -15.42
CA ARG A 248 9.37 -14.61 -15.06
C ARG A 248 9.14 -14.78 -13.57
N PHE A 249 8.14 -15.60 -13.23
CA PHE A 249 7.78 -16.00 -11.87
C PHE A 249 7.83 -17.52 -11.69
N SER A 250 8.20 -17.97 -10.49
CA SER A 250 7.93 -19.34 -10.01
C SER A 250 6.52 -19.47 -9.41
N LYS A 251 6.07 -20.71 -9.13
CA LYS A 251 4.79 -20.96 -8.44
C LYS A 251 4.74 -20.30 -7.07
N GLU A 252 5.84 -20.38 -6.32
CA GLU A 252 5.97 -19.77 -5.00
C GLU A 252 5.90 -18.25 -5.07
N GLU A 253 6.55 -17.63 -6.07
CA GLU A 253 6.55 -16.18 -6.28
C GLU A 253 5.14 -15.66 -6.58
N ILE A 254 4.37 -16.39 -7.41
CA ILE A 254 2.96 -16.09 -7.70
C ILE A 254 2.12 -16.15 -6.42
N LEU A 255 2.15 -17.29 -5.70
CA LEU A 255 1.34 -17.48 -4.50
C LEU A 255 1.69 -16.46 -3.40
N ASN A 256 2.98 -16.19 -3.21
CA ASN A 256 3.45 -15.23 -2.20
C ASN A 256 2.96 -13.81 -2.49
N THR A 257 2.89 -13.44 -3.77
CA THR A 257 2.39 -12.14 -4.21
C THR A 257 0.87 -12.06 -4.04
N LEU A 258 0.13 -13.08 -4.49
CA LEU A 258 -1.34 -13.10 -4.42
C LEU A 258 -1.91 -13.12 -2.99
N LYS A 259 -1.14 -13.61 -2.01
CA LYS A 259 -1.50 -13.51 -0.57
C LYS A 259 -1.52 -12.07 -0.06
N LYS A 260 -0.69 -11.20 -0.63
CA LYS A 260 -0.50 -9.80 -0.20
C LYS A 260 -1.26 -8.82 -1.09
N ARG A 261 -1.39 -9.19 -2.36
CA ARG A 261 -1.90 -8.33 -3.43
C ARG A 261 -2.63 -9.20 -4.46
N PRO A 262 -3.97 -9.25 -4.43
CA PRO A 262 -4.74 -9.88 -5.50
C PRO A 262 -4.38 -9.26 -6.85
N TRP A 263 -4.29 -10.04 -7.93
CA TRP A 263 -4.01 -9.55 -9.29
C TRP A 263 -5.27 -9.57 -10.15
N SER A 264 -5.44 -8.58 -11.03
CA SER A 264 -6.48 -8.62 -12.07
C SER A 264 -6.06 -9.52 -13.23
N GLN A 265 -7.00 -9.91 -14.08
CA GLN A 265 -6.70 -10.56 -15.36
C GLN A 265 -5.70 -9.75 -16.20
N GLU A 266 -5.84 -8.42 -16.21
CA GLU A 266 -4.92 -7.53 -16.92
C GLU A 266 -3.50 -7.56 -16.32
N ASP A 267 -3.38 -7.60 -14.99
CA ASP A 267 -2.08 -7.71 -14.31
C ASP A 267 -1.36 -9.00 -14.78
N VAL A 268 -2.08 -10.13 -14.84
CA VAL A 268 -1.55 -11.42 -15.32
C VAL A 268 -1.09 -11.34 -16.77
N GLU A 269 -1.91 -10.74 -17.64
CA GLU A 269 -1.64 -10.63 -19.07
C GLU A 269 -0.47 -9.71 -19.41
N ARG A 270 -0.25 -8.66 -18.62
CA ARG A 270 0.81 -7.67 -18.85
C ARG A 270 2.13 -8.06 -18.19
N LEU A 271 2.07 -8.73 -17.04
CA LEU A 271 3.23 -8.99 -16.20
C LEU A 271 3.86 -10.37 -16.45
N LEU A 272 3.06 -11.43 -16.63
CA LEU A 272 3.60 -12.78 -16.75
C LEU A 272 4.15 -13.08 -18.15
N GLU A 273 5.31 -13.73 -18.19
CA GLU A 273 5.81 -14.45 -19.36
C GLU A 273 5.00 -15.74 -19.63
N GLU A 274 5.13 -16.30 -20.83
CA GLU A 274 4.35 -17.46 -21.26
C GLU A 274 4.58 -18.68 -20.35
N GLU A 275 5.82 -18.96 -19.95
CA GLU A 275 6.13 -20.05 -19.01
C GLU A 275 5.45 -19.83 -17.65
N SER A 276 5.40 -18.58 -17.18
CA SER A 276 4.73 -18.24 -15.92
C SER A 276 3.21 -18.31 -16.04
N LYS A 277 2.63 -18.06 -17.22
CA LYS A 277 1.20 -18.28 -17.49
C LYS A 277 0.83 -19.77 -17.45
N LEU A 278 1.74 -20.66 -17.85
CA LEU A 278 1.54 -22.11 -17.69
C LEU A 278 1.48 -22.49 -16.20
N LEU A 279 2.45 -22.02 -15.41
CA LEU A 279 2.46 -22.24 -13.96
C LEU A 279 1.21 -21.65 -13.27
N TRP A 280 0.76 -20.48 -13.73
CA TRP A 280 -0.47 -19.84 -13.28
C TRP A 280 -1.70 -20.71 -13.54
N GLN A 281 -1.82 -21.29 -14.74
CA GLN A 281 -2.92 -22.18 -15.09
C GLN A 281 -2.89 -23.46 -14.24
N GLU A 282 -1.71 -24.05 -14.03
CA GLU A 282 -1.55 -25.19 -13.12
C GLU A 282 -2.03 -24.86 -11.69
N LEU A 283 -1.69 -23.68 -11.16
CA LEU A 283 -2.13 -23.25 -9.84
C LEU A 283 -3.65 -23.02 -9.74
N LEU A 284 -4.29 -22.59 -10.83
CA LEU A 284 -5.75 -22.50 -10.93
C LEU A 284 -6.40 -23.89 -10.94
N ASP A 285 -5.85 -24.82 -11.71
CA ASP A 285 -6.38 -26.19 -11.85
C ASP A 285 -6.19 -26.98 -10.53
N GLU A 286 -5.08 -26.76 -9.83
CA GLU A 286 -4.81 -27.29 -8.49
C GLU A 286 -5.69 -26.63 -7.40
N GLY A 287 -6.44 -25.58 -7.73
CA GLY A 287 -7.30 -24.86 -6.79
C GLY A 287 -6.54 -24.05 -5.72
N LYS A 288 -5.26 -23.74 -5.96
CA LYS A 288 -4.41 -22.91 -5.08
C LYS A 288 -4.61 -21.42 -5.31
N ILE A 289 -5.13 -21.04 -6.47
CA ILE A 289 -5.58 -19.69 -6.81
C ILE A 289 -7.09 -19.75 -7.02
N GLU A 290 -7.81 -18.76 -6.49
CA GLU A 290 -9.23 -18.62 -6.74
C GLU A 290 -9.58 -17.30 -7.43
N ARG A 291 -10.67 -17.35 -8.20
CA ARG A 291 -11.23 -16.21 -8.94
C ARG A 291 -12.25 -15.49 -8.08
N GLN A 292 -12.17 -14.18 -8.06
CA GLN A 292 -13.12 -13.30 -7.37
C GLN A 292 -13.46 -12.10 -8.25
N GLU A 293 -14.74 -11.72 -8.31
CA GLU A 293 -15.16 -10.53 -9.03
C GLU A 293 -15.30 -9.33 -8.10
N ALA A 294 -14.74 -8.18 -8.47
CA ALA A 294 -14.93 -6.92 -7.77
C ALA A 294 -15.05 -5.74 -8.75
N GLY A 295 -16.20 -5.07 -8.72
CA GLY A 295 -16.49 -3.92 -9.59
C GLY A 295 -16.38 -4.26 -11.08
N GLY A 296 -16.89 -5.43 -11.50
CA GLY A 296 -16.89 -5.89 -12.90
C GLY A 296 -15.52 -6.32 -13.44
N VAL A 297 -14.52 -6.50 -12.59
CA VAL A 297 -13.20 -7.04 -12.96
C VAL A 297 -12.94 -8.33 -12.22
N ILE A 298 -12.33 -9.27 -12.94
CA ILE A 298 -11.88 -10.56 -12.42
C ILE A 298 -10.52 -10.34 -11.76
N PHE A 299 -10.48 -10.69 -10.48
CA PHE A 299 -9.29 -10.77 -9.66
C PHE A 299 -8.98 -12.21 -9.28
N PHE A 300 -7.73 -12.43 -8.92
CA PHE A 300 -7.20 -13.69 -8.48
C PHE A 300 -6.48 -13.49 -7.16
N ARG A 301 -6.67 -14.44 -6.25
CA ARG A 301 -6.03 -14.46 -4.92
C ARG A 301 -5.55 -15.88 -4.60
N ALA A 302 -4.55 -15.97 -3.73
CA ALA A 302 -4.17 -17.26 -3.17
C ALA A 302 -5.28 -17.76 -2.22
N ARG A 303 -5.49 -19.08 -2.23
CA ARG A 303 -6.30 -19.75 -1.20
C ARG A 303 -5.52 -19.96 0.10
#